data_AF-A0A0B7B5J7-F1
#
_entry.id   AF-A0A0B7B5J7-F1
#
_cell.length_a   1.000
_cell.length_b   1.000
_cell.length_c   1.000
_cell.angle_alpha   90.00
_cell.angle_beta   90.00
_cell.angle_gamma   90.00
#
_symmetry.space_group_name_H-M   'P 1'
#
loop_
_entity.id
_entity.type
_entity.pdbx_description
1 polymer ?
#
loop_
_entity_poly.entity_id
_entity_poly.type
_entity_poly.pdbx_seq_one_letter_code
_entity_poly.pdbx_strand_id
1 'polypeptide(L)'
;MALRIPVTVLKHHSDALGYIQRLLKYLPLSTAMSQHAFICRRHKSRKSKGSLSSVIQPLTVQPASKNADDINIGEELTGSIEKEHLLRSLKDFHSDEKIKNLALENGLDNNLFYKAFLSFRKFCIESKQLPVDLHIVFSDILQGSGHVHDIFPYFLRHSYEIFPHLEAMDDLKQISDLRFPANWYPEARSIQRKFIFHAGPTNSGKTYHALERFVSAKSGIYCGPLKLLASEVYHKSNDSGTSCDLVTGEERRFIRRWITI
;
A
#
# COMPACT_ATOMS: atom_id res chain seq x y z
N MET A 1 -7.58 9.59 44.37
CA MET A 1 -8.90 9.09 43.97
C MET A 1 -8.74 8.31 42.67
N ALA A 2 -8.63 6.98 42.74
CA ALA A 2 -8.24 6.13 41.61
C ALA A 2 -9.46 5.77 40.75
N LEU A 3 -9.56 6.36 39.56
CA LEU A 3 -10.54 5.98 38.54
C LEU A 3 -10.29 4.53 38.11
N ARG A 4 -11.14 3.60 38.53
CA ARG A 4 -11.20 2.23 37.99
C ARG A 4 -11.63 2.33 36.52
N ILE A 5 -10.72 2.08 35.59
CA ILE A 5 -11.04 1.95 34.17
C ILE A 5 -11.74 0.58 33.98
N PRO A 6 -12.95 0.53 33.39
CA PRO A 6 -13.67 -0.73 33.22
C PRO A 6 -12.92 -1.67 32.28
N VAL A 7 -13.25 -2.94 32.43
CA VAL A 7 -12.70 -4.03 31.64
C VAL A 7 -13.44 -4.08 30.30
N THR A 8 -12.74 -4.19 29.16
CA THR A 8 -13.34 -4.12 27.82
C THR A 8 -13.06 -5.39 27.02
N VAL A 9 -14.08 -6.03 26.46
CA VAL A 9 -13.86 -7.15 25.52
C VAL A 9 -13.73 -6.59 24.10
N LEU A 10 -12.62 -6.83 23.41
CA LEU A 10 -12.39 -6.36 22.03
C LEU A 10 -12.23 -7.53 21.05
N LYS A 11 -12.87 -7.43 19.87
CA LYS A 11 -12.55 -8.22 18.68
C LYS A 11 -11.58 -7.44 17.80
N HIS A 12 -10.57 -8.12 17.25
CA HIS A 12 -9.57 -7.54 16.33
C HIS A 12 -10.23 -6.91 15.08
N HIS A 13 -10.30 -5.58 15.03
CA HIS A 13 -10.03 -4.77 13.82
C HIS A 13 -9.84 -3.28 14.16
N SER A 14 -8.82 -2.66 13.55
CA SER A 14 -8.51 -1.24 13.25
C SER A 14 -8.92 -0.04 14.15
N ASP A 15 -9.63 -0.18 15.27
CA ASP A 15 -10.11 0.98 16.05
C ASP A 15 -9.37 1.21 17.39
N ALA A 16 -8.29 0.48 17.65
CA ALA A 16 -7.51 0.64 18.89
C ALA A 16 -6.90 2.05 19.02
N LEU A 17 -6.64 2.74 17.91
CA LEU A 17 -6.00 4.07 17.91
C LEU A 17 -6.90 5.17 18.51
N GLY A 18 -8.21 5.11 18.28
CA GLY A 18 -9.14 6.15 18.78
C GLY A 18 -9.37 6.09 20.29
N TYR A 19 -9.29 4.90 20.89
CA TYR A 19 -9.50 4.74 22.34
C TYR A 19 -8.24 5.05 23.15
N ILE A 20 -7.07 4.75 22.57
CA ILE A 20 -5.75 5.04 23.13
C ILE A 20 -5.52 6.57 23.23
N GLN A 21 -5.96 7.35 22.22
CA GLN A 21 -5.91 8.81 22.24
C GLN A 21 -6.70 9.45 23.39
N ARG A 22 -7.74 8.78 23.90
CA ARG A 22 -8.56 9.27 25.02
C ARG A 22 -7.93 9.03 26.40
N LEU A 23 -7.01 8.07 26.50
CA LEU A 23 -6.29 7.74 27.73
C LEU A 23 -5.01 8.58 27.94
N LEU A 24 -4.51 9.24 26.90
CA LEU A 24 -3.33 10.12 26.94
C LEU A 24 -3.52 11.47 27.67
N LYS A 25 -4.73 11.81 28.15
CA LYS A 25 -4.96 13.02 28.97
C LYS A 25 -4.53 12.89 30.44
N TYR A 26 -4.04 11.73 30.87
CA TYR A 26 -3.70 11.46 32.26
C TYR A 26 -2.35 10.73 32.40
N LEU A 27 -1.23 11.43 32.23
CA LEU A 27 0.08 10.92 32.69
C LEU A 27 1.06 12.07 33.01
N PRO A 28 1.79 12.03 34.13
CA PRO A 28 2.96 12.87 34.35
C PRO A 28 4.23 12.26 33.73
N LEU A 29 5.15 13.16 33.37
CA LEU A 29 6.42 12.93 32.65
C LEU A 29 7.51 12.21 33.48
N SER A 30 8.53 11.73 32.74
CA SER A 30 9.90 11.34 33.15
C SER A 30 10.05 9.86 33.58
N THR A 31 11.09 9.08 33.24
CA THR A 31 12.41 9.28 32.61
C THR A 31 12.99 7.93 32.14
N ALA A 32 13.94 8.02 31.19
CA ALA A 32 15.03 7.08 30.81
C ALA A 32 14.70 5.75 30.10
N MET A 33 15.25 5.66 28.89
CA MET A 33 15.27 4.49 28.02
C MET A 33 16.44 3.56 28.37
N SER A 34 16.21 2.25 28.31
CA SER A 34 17.29 1.26 28.16
C SER A 34 16.98 0.37 26.97
N GLN A 35 17.95 0.28 26.06
CA GLN A 35 17.86 -0.43 24.79
C GLN A 35 18.27 -1.89 24.97
N HIS A 36 17.35 -2.82 24.75
CA HIS A 36 17.71 -4.22 24.48
C HIS A 36 17.13 -4.64 23.14
N ALA A 37 18.05 -4.91 22.19
CA ALA A 37 17.74 -5.39 20.86
C ALA A 37 17.26 -6.84 20.90
N PHE A 38 16.04 -7.09 20.45
CA PHE A 38 15.53 -8.44 20.19
C PHE A 38 15.81 -8.82 18.73
N ILE A 39 16.57 -9.91 18.54
CA ILE A 39 16.89 -10.50 17.24
C ILE A 39 15.64 -11.22 16.72
N CYS A 40 14.96 -10.65 15.73
CA CYS A 40 13.88 -11.33 15.00
C CYS A 40 14.45 -12.30 13.96
N ARG A 41 14.16 -13.59 14.11
CA ARG A 41 14.47 -14.64 13.12
C ARG A 41 13.70 -14.38 11.82
N ARG A 42 14.44 -14.10 10.75
CA ARG A 42 13.95 -13.80 9.41
C ARG A 42 13.39 -15.07 8.76
N HIS A 43 12.07 -15.19 8.65
CA HIS A 43 11.44 -16.24 7.83
C HIS A 43 11.58 -15.88 6.35
N LYS A 44 12.17 -16.78 5.55
CA LYS A 44 12.29 -16.66 4.10
C LYS A 44 10.90 -16.67 3.47
N SER A 45 10.49 -15.55 2.88
CA SER A 45 9.27 -15.46 2.08
C SER A 45 9.37 -16.39 0.87
N ARG A 46 8.33 -17.21 0.62
CA ARG A 46 8.15 -18.00 -0.60
C ARG A 46 8.04 -17.01 -1.77
N LYS A 47 9.02 -17.01 -2.69
CA LYS A 47 8.94 -16.29 -3.97
C LYS A 47 7.68 -16.73 -4.71
N SER A 48 6.67 -15.87 -4.81
CA SER A 48 5.60 -16.06 -5.81
C SER A 48 6.24 -15.87 -7.19
N LYS A 49 6.04 -16.83 -8.07
CA LYS A 49 6.64 -16.89 -9.42
C LYS A 49 5.82 -16.11 -10.47
N GLY A 50 5.00 -15.14 -10.06
CA GLY A 50 4.33 -14.23 -11.00
C GLY A 50 5.20 -13.00 -11.19
N SER A 51 5.56 -12.65 -12.43
CA SER A 51 6.17 -11.34 -12.70
C SER A 51 5.17 -10.26 -12.31
N LEU A 52 5.61 -9.21 -11.59
CA LEU A 52 4.76 -8.08 -11.17
C LEU A 52 3.96 -7.48 -12.36
N SER A 53 4.55 -7.54 -13.56
CA SER A 53 3.97 -7.07 -14.82
C SER A 53 2.72 -7.81 -15.30
N SER A 54 2.40 -8.99 -14.74
CA SER A 54 1.16 -9.70 -15.07
C SER A 54 -0.06 -9.11 -14.37
N VAL A 55 0.13 -8.47 -13.22
CA VAL A 55 -0.93 -7.86 -12.41
C VAL A 55 -1.28 -6.45 -12.91
N ILE A 56 -0.31 -5.78 -13.52
CA ILE A 56 -0.44 -4.40 -13.95
C ILE A 56 -1.19 -4.30 -15.29
N GLN A 57 -2.27 -3.54 -15.28
CA GLN A 57 -3.04 -3.19 -16.47
C GLN A 57 -2.61 -1.83 -17.02
N PRO A 58 -2.48 -1.70 -18.35
CA PRO A 58 -2.14 -0.43 -18.98
C PRO A 58 -3.31 0.54 -18.90
N LEU A 59 -3.03 1.80 -18.56
CA LEU A 59 -3.99 2.88 -18.72
C LEU A 59 -4.15 3.27 -20.19
N THR A 60 -5.35 3.69 -20.57
CA THR A 60 -5.62 4.23 -21.91
C THR A 60 -5.17 5.68 -21.98
N VAL A 61 -4.16 5.97 -22.80
CA VAL A 61 -3.76 7.34 -23.13
C VAL A 61 -4.54 7.75 -24.39
N GLN A 62 -5.37 8.79 -24.28
CA GLN A 62 -6.07 9.31 -25.45
C GLN A 62 -5.15 10.32 -26.17
N PRO A 63 -5.11 10.31 -27.50
CA PRO A 63 -4.48 11.38 -28.25
C PRO A 63 -5.18 12.70 -27.91
N ALA A 64 -4.42 13.76 -27.67
CA ALA A 64 -4.95 15.04 -27.18
C ALA A 64 -6.18 15.45 -28.01
N SER A 65 -7.36 15.48 -27.37
CA SER A 65 -8.56 16.02 -27.98
C SER A 65 -8.38 17.52 -28.09
N LYS A 66 -8.24 18.02 -29.32
CA LYS A 66 -7.99 19.43 -29.56
C LYS A 66 -9.25 20.28 -29.47
N ASN A 67 -9.06 21.48 -28.92
CA ASN A 67 -9.80 22.67 -29.33
C ASN A 67 -9.49 22.93 -30.82
N ALA A 68 -10.48 23.37 -31.59
CA ALA A 68 -10.45 23.40 -33.05
C ALA A 68 -9.40 24.33 -33.71
N ASP A 69 -8.68 25.14 -32.92
CA ASP A 69 -7.86 26.26 -33.41
C ASP A 69 -6.33 26.02 -33.35
N ASP A 70 -5.87 24.86 -32.85
CA ASP A 70 -4.42 24.63 -32.77
C ASP A 70 -3.86 24.17 -34.13
N ILE A 71 -3.18 25.10 -34.80
CA ILE A 71 -2.37 24.91 -36.01
C ILE A 71 -1.41 23.71 -35.83
N ASN A 72 -1.25 22.88 -36.87
CA ASN A 72 -0.31 21.75 -36.87
C ASN A 72 1.12 22.25 -37.09
N ILE A 73 1.70 22.90 -36.08
CA ILE A 73 3.02 23.53 -36.17
C ILE A 73 4.10 22.52 -36.60
N GLY A 74 3.99 21.25 -36.20
CA GLY A 74 4.93 20.20 -36.61
C GLY A 74 4.90 19.93 -38.12
N GLU A 75 3.71 19.78 -38.71
CA GLU A 75 3.53 19.56 -40.14
C GLU A 75 3.90 20.80 -40.96
N GLU A 76 3.66 22.01 -40.42
CA GLU A 76 4.06 23.26 -41.05
C GLU A 76 5.59 23.42 -41.10
N LEU A 77 6.29 23.00 -40.05
CA LEU A 77 7.75 23.12 -39.94
C LEU A 77 8.50 22.07 -40.77
N THR A 78 7.99 20.84 -40.86
CA THR A 78 8.75 19.72 -41.46
C THR A 78 8.02 18.95 -42.55
N GLY A 79 6.82 19.38 -42.96
CA GLY A 79 5.97 18.69 -43.94
C GLY A 79 5.16 17.53 -43.36
N SER A 80 4.31 16.92 -44.18
CA SER A 80 3.49 15.77 -43.78
C SER A 80 4.30 14.47 -43.73
N ILE A 81 4.12 13.70 -42.66
CA ILE A 81 4.83 12.42 -42.49
C ILE A 81 3.96 11.26 -43.00
N GLU A 82 4.47 10.51 -43.96
CA GLU A 82 3.83 9.29 -44.43
C GLU A 82 3.80 8.21 -43.35
N LYS A 83 2.61 7.65 -43.10
CA LYS A 83 2.40 6.65 -42.04
C LYS A 83 3.21 5.37 -42.22
N GLU A 84 3.56 5.01 -43.46
CA GLU A 84 4.38 3.82 -43.75
C GLU A 84 5.83 3.97 -43.28
N HIS A 85 6.37 5.18 -43.42
CA HIS A 85 7.72 5.52 -43.01
C HIS A 85 7.83 5.54 -41.48
N LEU A 86 6.82 6.10 -40.80
CA LEU A 86 6.69 6.06 -39.34
C LEU A 86 6.66 4.61 -38.80
N LEU A 87 5.89 3.72 -39.45
CA LEU A 87 5.81 2.32 -39.06
C LEU A 87 7.15 1.58 -39.19
N ARG A 88 7.96 1.93 -40.20
CA ARG A 88 9.32 1.38 -40.35
C ARG A 88 10.21 1.80 -39.19
N SER A 89 10.29 3.10 -38.89
CA SER A 89 11.09 3.61 -37.76
C SER A 89 10.67 3.01 -36.41
N LEU A 90 9.36 2.85 -36.18
CA LEU A 90 8.84 2.22 -34.95
C LEU A 90 9.17 0.72 -34.87
N LYS A 91 9.20 0.02 -36.00
CA LYS A 91 9.58 -1.40 -36.04
C LYS A 91 11.06 -1.57 -35.72
N ASP A 92 11.90 -0.71 -36.29
CA ASP A 92 13.34 -0.70 -36.03
C ASP A 92 13.60 -0.41 -34.54
N PHE A 93 12.89 0.58 -33.99
CA PHE A 93 12.91 0.91 -32.56
C PHE A 93 12.57 -0.29 -31.66
N HIS A 94 11.49 -1.02 -31.95
CA HIS A 94 11.09 -2.19 -31.17
C HIS A 94 12.09 -3.36 -31.31
N SER A 95 12.76 -3.46 -32.46
CA SER A 95 13.68 -4.58 -32.71
C SER A 95 15.02 -4.42 -31.99
N ASP A 96 15.50 -3.18 -31.82
CA ASP A 96 16.81 -2.85 -31.28
C ASP A 96 17.00 -3.35 -29.83
N GLU A 97 18.11 -4.05 -29.59
CA GLU A 97 18.47 -4.60 -28.29
C GLU A 97 18.91 -3.50 -27.30
N LYS A 98 19.55 -2.43 -27.77
CA LYS A 98 20.00 -1.32 -26.92
C LYS A 98 18.80 -0.60 -26.29
N ILE A 99 17.74 -0.40 -27.07
CA ILE A 99 16.49 0.20 -26.59
C ILE A 99 15.82 -0.69 -25.54
N LYS A 100 15.81 -2.01 -25.73
CA LYS A 100 15.26 -2.96 -24.74
C LYS A 100 16.04 -2.96 -23.44
N ASN A 101 17.37 -2.90 -23.53
CA ASN A 101 18.22 -2.82 -22.34
C ASN A 101 17.97 -1.51 -21.59
N LEU A 102 17.88 -0.39 -22.30
CA LEU A 102 17.56 0.92 -21.70
C LEU A 102 16.16 0.94 -21.08
N ALA A 103 15.18 0.29 -21.71
CA ALA A 103 13.84 0.13 -21.13
C ALA A 103 13.88 -0.67 -19.82
N LEU A 104 14.66 -1.76 -19.79
CA LEU A 104 14.84 -2.60 -18.60
C LEU A 104 15.49 -1.82 -17.43
N GLU A 105 16.48 -0.97 -17.72
CA GLU A 105 17.09 -0.08 -16.73
C GLU A 105 16.07 0.90 -16.12
N ASN A 106 15.06 1.30 -16.90
CA ASN A 106 13.95 2.16 -16.46
C ASN A 106 12.75 1.38 -15.87
N GLY A 107 12.91 0.09 -15.58
CA GLY A 107 11.88 -0.72 -14.92
C GLY A 107 10.81 -1.29 -15.85
N LEU A 108 10.95 -1.14 -17.17
CA LEU A 108 10.09 -1.78 -18.16
C LEU A 108 10.62 -3.19 -18.47
N ASP A 109 9.96 -4.21 -17.96
CA ASP A 109 10.24 -5.58 -18.37
C ASP A 109 9.74 -5.83 -19.81
N ASN A 110 10.15 -6.95 -20.42
CA ASN A 110 9.78 -7.26 -21.82
C ASN A 110 8.26 -7.24 -22.07
N ASN A 111 7.45 -7.57 -21.06
CA ASN A 111 6.00 -7.58 -21.15
C ASN A 111 5.41 -6.15 -21.10
N LEU A 112 5.83 -5.34 -20.12
CA LEU A 112 5.44 -3.93 -20.02
C LEU A 112 5.94 -3.14 -21.22
N PHE A 113 7.17 -3.40 -21.68
CA PHE A 113 7.72 -2.80 -22.90
C PHE A 113 6.84 -3.09 -24.11
N TYR A 114 6.47 -4.36 -24.35
CA TYR A 114 5.59 -4.72 -25.47
C TYR A 114 4.22 -4.03 -25.36
N LYS A 115 3.59 -4.03 -24.18
CA LYS A 115 2.31 -3.35 -23.95
C LYS A 115 2.41 -1.83 -24.15
N ALA A 116 3.45 -1.20 -23.62
CA ALA A 116 3.72 0.22 -23.78
C ALA A 116 3.96 0.56 -25.25
N PHE A 117 4.73 -0.27 -25.97
CA PHE A 117 5.04 -0.07 -27.38
C PHE A 117 3.80 -0.18 -28.25
N LEU A 118 2.92 -1.17 -28.00
CA LEU A 118 1.65 -1.28 -28.73
C LEU A 118 0.79 -0.03 -28.55
N SER A 119 0.72 0.49 -27.32
CA SER A 119 -0.01 1.72 -27.03
C SER A 119 0.64 2.94 -27.68
N PHE A 120 1.97 3.07 -27.62
CA PHE A 120 2.72 4.17 -28.24
C PHE A 120 2.59 4.16 -29.76
N ARG A 121 2.73 2.98 -30.39
CA ARG A 121 2.50 2.80 -31.84
C ARG A 121 1.08 3.20 -32.22
N LYS A 122 0.07 2.78 -31.44
CA LYS A 122 -1.32 3.16 -31.66
C LYS A 122 -1.50 4.68 -31.57
N PHE A 123 -0.94 5.29 -30.52
CA PHE A 123 -0.92 6.74 -30.33
C PHE A 123 -0.30 7.45 -31.55
N CYS A 124 0.85 7.01 -32.05
CA CYS A 124 1.50 7.68 -33.17
C CYS A 124 0.74 7.55 -34.51
N ILE A 125 -0.08 6.51 -34.70
CA ILE A 125 -0.82 6.27 -35.96
C ILE A 125 -2.21 6.92 -35.96
N GLU A 126 -2.89 6.85 -34.81
CA GLU A 126 -4.28 7.32 -34.66
C GLU A 126 -4.36 8.80 -34.31
N SER A 127 -3.29 9.38 -33.74
CA SER A 127 -3.22 10.81 -33.50
C SER A 127 -3.28 11.57 -34.82
N LYS A 128 -4.24 12.48 -34.94
CA LYS A 128 -4.30 13.42 -36.07
C LYS A 128 -3.07 14.33 -36.11
N GLN A 129 -2.54 14.67 -34.93
CA GLN A 129 -1.41 15.56 -34.76
C GLN A 129 -0.54 15.02 -33.63
N LEU A 130 0.74 14.83 -33.91
CA LEU A 130 1.73 14.42 -32.92
C LEU A 130 2.21 15.64 -32.14
N PRO A 131 2.72 15.45 -30.91
CA PRO A 131 3.54 16.46 -30.25
C PRO A 131 4.63 16.98 -31.20
N VAL A 132 4.84 18.30 -31.23
CA VAL A 132 5.72 18.98 -32.21
C VAL A 132 7.14 18.44 -32.14
N ASP A 133 7.64 18.24 -30.93
CA ASP A 133 8.94 17.66 -30.61
C ASP A 133 9.09 16.23 -31.17
N LEU A 134 8.09 15.38 -30.98
CA LEU A 134 8.07 14.03 -31.53
C LEU A 134 7.99 14.03 -33.07
N HIS A 135 7.23 14.97 -33.66
CA HIS A 135 7.10 15.10 -35.11
C HIS A 135 8.43 15.48 -35.77
N ILE A 136 9.17 16.43 -35.19
CA ILE A 136 10.50 16.85 -35.67
C ILE A 136 11.47 15.66 -35.64
N VAL A 137 11.50 14.92 -34.53
CA VAL A 137 12.37 13.74 -34.39
C VAL A 137 12.08 12.68 -35.46
N PHE A 138 10.80 12.42 -35.74
CA PHE A 138 10.47 11.51 -36.83
C PHE A 138 10.93 12.04 -38.19
N SER A 139 10.78 13.34 -38.46
CA SER A 139 11.25 13.94 -39.72
C SER A 139 12.77 13.83 -39.87
N ASP A 140 13.53 14.11 -38.82
CA ASP A 140 15.00 14.00 -38.82
C ASP A 140 15.47 12.57 -39.07
N ILE A 141 14.82 11.58 -38.45
CA ILE A 141 15.13 10.16 -38.68
C ILE A 141 14.85 9.78 -40.14
N LEU A 142 13.78 10.30 -40.74
CA LEU A 142 13.43 10.01 -42.13
C LEU A 142 14.37 10.68 -43.14
N GLN A 143 14.90 11.85 -42.81
CA GLN A 143 15.90 12.56 -43.61
C GLN A 143 17.32 12.03 -43.41
N GLY A 144 17.52 11.13 -42.43
CA GLY A 144 18.82 10.56 -42.10
C GLY A 144 19.71 11.46 -41.22
N SER A 145 19.16 12.54 -40.68
CA SER A 145 19.82 13.44 -39.72
C SER A 145 19.63 13.02 -38.26
N GLY A 146 18.71 12.10 -37.97
CA GLY A 146 18.40 11.59 -36.63
C GLY A 146 18.64 10.10 -36.45
N HIS A 147 18.74 9.65 -35.18
CA HIS A 147 18.89 8.24 -34.83
C HIS A 147 17.60 7.68 -34.22
N VAL A 148 17.33 6.38 -34.42
CA VAL A 148 16.11 5.72 -33.89
C VAL A 148 16.00 5.81 -32.36
N HIS A 149 17.14 5.96 -31.67
CA HIS A 149 17.18 6.11 -30.21
C HIS A 149 16.59 7.42 -29.71
N ASP A 150 16.49 8.44 -30.56
CA ASP A 150 15.94 9.75 -30.20
C ASP A 150 14.43 9.67 -29.91
N ILE A 151 13.77 8.58 -30.31
CA ILE A 151 12.37 8.27 -29.98
C ILE A 151 12.21 7.87 -28.50
N PHE A 152 13.27 7.33 -27.87
CA PHE A 152 13.17 6.68 -26.55
C PHE A 152 12.64 7.59 -25.43
N PRO A 153 13.07 8.87 -25.29
CA PRO A 153 12.54 9.74 -24.24
C PRO A 153 11.02 9.96 -24.35
N TYR A 154 10.48 10.06 -25.57
CA TYR A 154 9.04 10.20 -25.81
C TYR A 154 8.29 8.90 -25.53
N PHE A 155 8.87 7.77 -25.93
CA PHE A 155 8.34 6.45 -25.59
C PHE A 155 8.30 6.23 -24.07
N LEU A 156 9.35 6.65 -23.34
CA LEU A 156 9.42 6.51 -21.90
C LEU A 156 8.39 7.40 -21.20
N ARG A 157 8.21 8.64 -21.66
CA ARG A 157 7.15 9.53 -21.17
C ARG A 157 5.76 8.91 -21.36
N HIS A 158 5.47 8.39 -22.56
CA HIS A 158 4.21 7.68 -22.83
C HIS A 158 4.06 6.44 -21.94
N SER A 159 5.16 5.74 -21.65
CA SER A 159 5.15 4.58 -20.76
C SER A 159 4.76 4.96 -19.33
N TYR A 160 5.17 6.11 -18.81
CA TYR A 160 4.76 6.60 -17.49
C TYR A 160 3.28 6.98 -17.42
N GLU A 161 2.71 7.50 -18.51
CA GLU A 161 1.27 7.76 -18.59
C GLU A 161 0.44 6.46 -18.58
N ILE A 162 0.93 5.41 -19.24
CA ILE A 162 0.29 4.08 -19.24
C ILE A 162 0.48 3.38 -17.89
N PHE A 163 1.67 3.52 -17.31
CA PHE A 163 2.14 2.79 -16.14
C PHE A 163 2.69 3.75 -15.07
N PRO A 164 1.83 4.49 -14.35
CA PRO A 164 2.27 5.49 -13.36
C PRO A 164 3.09 4.90 -12.21
N HIS A 165 2.91 3.61 -11.93
CA HIS A 165 3.65 2.93 -10.88
C HIS A 165 5.17 2.93 -11.13
N LEU A 166 5.64 3.03 -12.37
CA LEU A 166 7.07 3.03 -12.70
C LEU A 166 7.80 4.23 -12.08
N GLU A 167 7.15 5.39 -12.01
CA GLU A 167 7.69 6.60 -11.39
C GLU A 167 7.69 6.47 -9.85
N ALA A 168 6.61 5.91 -9.29
CA ALA A 168 6.39 5.83 -7.84
C ALA A 168 6.83 4.50 -7.21
N MET A 169 7.73 3.73 -7.84
CA MET A 169 8.14 2.41 -7.33
C MET A 169 8.78 2.48 -5.94
N ASP A 170 9.59 3.51 -5.68
CA ASP A 170 10.26 3.66 -4.39
C ASP A 170 9.30 4.07 -3.28
N ASP A 171 8.33 4.94 -3.57
CA ASP A 171 7.26 5.29 -2.64
C ASP A 171 6.42 4.07 -2.30
N LEU A 172 6.06 3.26 -3.30
CA LEU A 172 5.32 2.01 -3.09
C LEU A 172 6.11 1.03 -2.21
N LYS A 173 7.44 0.94 -2.36
CA LYS A 173 8.28 0.15 -1.46
C LYS A 173 8.29 0.70 -0.04
N GLN A 174 8.35 2.03 0.13
CA GLN A 174 8.35 2.65 1.45
C GLN A 174 7.01 2.45 2.17
N ILE A 175 5.89 2.68 1.50
CA ILE A 175 4.54 2.52 2.06
C ILE A 175 4.27 1.06 2.43
N SER A 176 4.80 0.12 1.65
CA SER A 176 4.66 -1.33 1.89
C SER A 176 5.76 -1.92 2.78
N ASP A 177 6.62 -1.10 3.40
CA ASP A 177 7.66 -1.60 4.30
C ASP A 177 7.08 -2.02 5.65
N LEU A 178 6.80 -3.32 5.78
CA LEU A 178 6.25 -3.92 6.99
C LEU A 178 7.31 -4.60 7.89
N ARG A 179 8.60 -4.24 7.77
CA ARG A 179 9.70 -4.95 8.47
C ARG A 179 9.67 -4.81 10.00
N PHE A 180 9.16 -3.70 10.53
CA PHE A 180 9.22 -3.40 11.96
C PHE A 180 7.84 -3.15 12.57
N PRO A 181 6.96 -4.17 12.62
CA PRO A 181 5.59 -4.00 13.12
C PRO A 181 5.53 -3.62 14.61
N ALA A 182 6.58 -3.90 15.37
CA ALA A 182 6.67 -3.46 16.77
C ALA A 182 6.70 -1.93 16.90
N ASN A 183 7.25 -1.22 15.91
CA ASN A 183 7.36 0.24 15.92
C ASN A 183 6.02 0.93 15.64
N TRP A 184 5.04 0.21 15.08
CA TRP A 184 3.70 0.73 14.85
C TRP A 184 2.92 1.01 16.15
N TYR A 185 3.43 0.52 17.29
CA TYR A 185 2.76 0.62 18.59
C TYR A 185 3.65 1.34 19.63
N PRO A 186 3.98 2.64 19.44
CA PRO A 186 4.93 3.36 20.29
C PRO A 186 4.50 3.38 21.77
N GLU A 187 3.20 3.53 22.04
CA GLU A 187 2.67 3.54 23.41
C GLU A 187 2.80 2.19 24.11
N ALA A 188 2.63 1.10 23.37
CA ALA A 188 2.88 -0.23 23.90
C ALA A 188 4.39 -0.52 24.06
N ARG A 189 5.28 0.33 23.54
CA ARG A 189 6.74 0.24 23.71
C ARG A 189 7.27 1.18 24.78
N SER A 190 6.52 2.21 25.17
CA SER A 190 6.87 3.11 26.28
C SER A 190 6.58 2.52 27.66
N ILE A 191 5.70 1.51 27.77
CA ILE A 191 5.38 0.85 29.04
C ILE A 191 6.07 -0.51 29.19
N GLN A 192 6.43 -0.86 30.44
CA GLN A 192 6.92 -2.20 30.76
C GLN A 192 5.78 -3.22 30.68
N ARG A 193 5.90 -4.20 29.77
CA ARG A 193 4.89 -5.27 29.59
C ARG A 193 5.49 -6.63 29.92
N LYS A 194 4.75 -7.42 30.68
CA LYS A 194 5.07 -8.83 30.98
C LYS A 194 4.13 -9.73 30.17
N PHE A 195 4.71 -10.62 29.37
CA PHE A 195 3.95 -11.64 28.64
C PHE A 195 3.89 -12.92 29.46
N ILE A 196 2.68 -13.46 29.63
CA ILE A 196 2.43 -14.74 30.30
C ILE A 196 1.74 -15.65 29.29
N PHE A 197 2.37 -16.76 28.94
CA PHE A 197 1.85 -17.71 27.98
C PHE A 197 1.29 -18.95 28.70
N HIS A 198 -0.04 -19.09 28.69
CA HIS A 198 -0.71 -20.24 29.29
C HIS A 198 -0.79 -21.40 28.28
N ALA A 199 0.25 -22.22 28.23
CA ALA A 199 0.35 -23.37 27.33
C ALA A 199 -0.37 -24.62 27.89
N GLY A 200 -1.06 -25.37 27.02
CA GLY A 200 -1.68 -26.64 27.38
C GLY A 200 -2.73 -27.10 26.37
N PRO A 201 -3.15 -28.38 26.39
CA PRO A 201 -4.20 -28.91 25.53
C PRO A 201 -5.57 -28.28 25.82
N THR A 202 -6.58 -28.53 24.98
CA THR A 202 -7.95 -28.10 25.27
C THR A 202 -8.42 -28.69 26.61
N ASN A 203 -9.29 -27.96 27.32
CA ASN A 203 -9.84 -28.35 28.63
C ASN A 203 -8.82 -28.51 29.78
N SER A 204 -7.62 -27.95 29.66
CA SER A 204 -6.58 -27.99 30.70
C SER A 204 -6.64 -26.84 31.73
N GLY A 205 -7.75 -26.10 31.81
CA GLY A 205 -7.90 -24.95 32.73
C GLY A 205 -7.09 -23.67 32.36
N LYS A 206 -6.35 -23.65 31.26
CA LYS A 206 -5.51 -22.49 30.87
C LYS A 206 -6.28 -21.17 30.73
N THR A 207 -7.46 -21.22 30.13
CA THR A 207 -8.31 -20.05 29.91
C THR A 207 -8.94 -19.58 31.23
N TYR A 208 -9.28 -20.52 32.12
CA TYR A 208 -9.87 -20.24 33.41
C TYR A 208 -8.94 -19.36 34.26
N HIS A 209 -7.67 -19.73 34.40
CA HIS A 209 -6.71 -18.94 35.17
C HIS A 209 -6.46 -17.54 34.59
N ALA A 210 -6.44 -17.41 33.25
CA ALA A 210 -6.31 -16.10 32.60
C ALA A 210 -7.53 -15.20 32.86
N LEU A 211 -8.75 -15.78 32.85
CA LEU A 211 -9.99 -15.07 33.11
C LEU A 211 -10.16 -14.68 34.59
N GLU A 212 -9.77 -15.52 35.54
CA GLU A 212 -9.76 -15.14 36.96
C GLU A 212 -8.86 -13.92 37.22
N ARG A 213 -7.68 -13.91 36.59
CA ARG A 213 -6.77 -12.76 36.71
C ARG A 213 -7.35 -11.48 36.09
N PHE A 214 -8.11 -11.64 35.00
CA PHE A 214 -8.80 -10.56 34.30
C PHE A 214 -9.94 -9.97 35.13
N VAL A 215 -10.81 -10.81 35.71
CA VAL A 215 -11.94 -10.36 36.56
C VAL A 215 -11.44 -9.66 37.83
N SER A 216 -10.34 -10.14 38.42
CA SER A 216 -9.75 -9.54 39.63
C SER A 216 -8.88 -8.29 39.35
N ALA A 217 -8.59 -7.95 38.09
CA ALA A 217 -7.78 -6.78 37.76
C ALA A 217 -8.56 -5.47 37.93
N LYS A 218 -7.86 -4.36 38.20
CA LYS A 218 -8.49 -3.02 38.27
C LYS A 218 -9.10 -2.58 36.94
N SER A 219 -8.50 -3.05 35.84
CA SER A 219 -8.87 -2.83 34.44
C SER A 219 -8.25 -3.93 33.59
N GLY A 220 -8.86 -4.30 32.47
CA GLY A 220 -8.37 -5.38 31.62
C GLY A 220 -9.04 -5.39 30.26
N ILE A 221 -8.47 -6.13 29.31
CA ILE A 221 -9.10 -6.36 28.01
C ILE A 221 -9.05 -7.85 27.70
N TYR A 222 -10.19 -8.42 27.32
CA TYR A 222 -10.27 -9.80 26.84
C TYR A 222 -10.43 -9.77 25.32
N CYS A 223 -9.53 -10.46 24.62
CA CYS A 223 -9.57 -10.57 23.17
C CYS A 223 -9.95 -12.01 22.78
N GLY A 224 -11.22 -12.22 22.45
CA GLY A 224 -11.75 -13.52 22.03
C GLY A 224 -11.68 -13.72 20.51
N PRO A 225 -11.40 -14.94 20.01
CA PRO A 225 -11.39 -15.21 18.57
C PRO A 225 -12.80 -15.27 17.96
N LEU A 226 -13.82 -15.50 18.78
CA LEU A 226 -15.21 -15.67 18.35
C LEU A 226 -16.15 -14.72 19.10
N LYS A 227 -17.21 -14.28 18.40
CA LYS A 227 -18.26 -13.43 18.99
C LYS A 227 -18.93 -14.11 20.18
N LEU A 228 -19.20 -15.41 20.09
CA LEU A 228 -19.81 -16.19 21.18
C LEU A 228 -18.96 -16.15 22.46
N LEU A 229 -17.65 -16.29 22.34
CA LEU A 229 -16.73 -16.23 23.49
C LEU A 229 -16.66 -14.82 24.09
N ALA A 230 -16.67 -13.78 23.25
CA ALA A 230 -16.73 -12.39 23.72
C ALA A 230 -18.01 -12.14 24.53
N SER A 231 -19.16 -12.63 24.03
CA SER A 231 -20.45 -12.53 24.72
C SER A 231 -20.47 -13.33 26.01
N GLU A 232 -19.94 -14.55 26.01
CA GLU A 232 -19.85 -15.41 27.20
C GLU A 232 -19.06 -14.74 28.32
N VAL A 233 -17.86 -14.20 28.01
CA VAL A 233 -17.02 -13.52 28.99
C VAL A 233 -17.67 -12.22 29.46
N TYR A 234 -18.33 -11.46 28.57
CA TYR A 234 -19.10 -10.28 28.96
C TYR A 234 -20.20 -10.62 29.97
N HIS A 235 -21.03 -11.62 29.69
CA HIS A 235 -22.10 -12.02 30.62
C HIS A 235 -21.52 -12.52 31.95
N LYS A 236 -20.58 -13.47 31.91
CA LYS A 236 -19.95 -14.01 33.12
C LYS A 236 -19.30 -12.94 34.00
N SER A 237 -18.63 -11.95 33.40
CA SER A 237 -17.96 -10.89 34.16
C SER A 237 -18.98 -9.98 34.86
N ASN A 238 -20.04 -9.60 34.15
CA ASN A 238 -21.10 -8.75 34.69
C ASN A 238 -21.96 -9.47 35.73
N ASP A 239 -22.30 -10.74 35.49
CA ASP A 239 -23.02 -11.59 36.44
C ASP A 239 -22.20 -11.81 37.72
N SER A 240 -20.86 -11.81 37.61
CA SER A 240 -19.93 -11.84 38.75
C SER A 240 -19.69 -10.47 39.39
N GLY A 241 -20.47 -9.44 39.05
CA GLY A 241 -20.39 -8.10 39.62
C GLY A 241 -19.24 -7.22 39.10
N THR A 242 -18.53 -7.64 38.05
CA THR A 242 -17.45 -6.87 37.43
C THR A 242 -17.96 -6.16 36.18
N SER A 243 -18.14 -4.83 36.25
CA SER A 243 -18.59 -4.03 35.11
C SER A 243 -17.66 -4.19 33.91
N CYS A 244 -18.17 -4.81 32.86
CA CYS A 244 -17.43 -5.13 31.64
C CYS A 244 -18.22 -4.70 30.39
N ASP A 245 -17.61 -3.91 29.51
CA ASP A 245 -18.22 -3.54 28.22
C ASP A 245 -18.03 -4.64 27.16
N LEU A 246 -18.94 -4.72 26.19
CA LEU A 246 -18.85 -5.63 25.03
C LEU A 246 -18.60 -4.84 23.75
N VAL A 247 -17.50 -5.12 23.07
CA VAL A 247 -17.19 -4.53 21.75
C VAL A 247 -16.88 -5.63 20.74
N THR A 248 -17.76 -5.78 19.76
CA THR A 248 -17.62 -6.67 18.62
C THR A 248 -17.69 -5.87 17.32
N GLY A 249 -17.47 -6.53 16.17
CA GLY A 249 -17.58 -5.86 14.87
C GLY A 249 -19.01 -5.40 14.57
N GLU A 250 -20.00 -6.14 15.07
CA GLU A 250 -21.41 -5.91 14.77
C GLU A 250 -22.16 -5.21 15.93
N GLU A 251 -21.62 -5.21 17.14
CA GLU A 251 -22.34 -4.75 18.34
C GLU A 251 -21.40 -4.10 19.37
N ARG A 252 -21.87 -3.02 19.99
CA ARG A 252 -21.20 -2.31 21.09
C ARG A 252 -22.19 -2.09 22.23
N ARG A 253 -21.96 -2.72 23.39
CA ARG A 253 -22.75 -2.51 24.62
C ARG A 253 -21.86 -1.91 25.70
N PHE A 254 -22.21 -0.70 26.11
CA PHE A 254 -21.53 0.01 27.18
C PHE A 254 -22.39 0.00 28.44
N ILE A 255 -21.79 -0.35 29.56
CA ILE A 255 -22.48 -0.35 30.84
C ILE A 255 -22.52 1.10 31.34
N ARG A 256 -23.74 1.61 31.52
CA ARG A 256 -23.96 2.90 32.15
C ARG A 256 -23.51 2.81 33.61
N ARG A 257 -22.41 3.49 33.94
CA ARG A 257 -22.08 3.80 35.33
C ARG A 257 -23.06 4.86 35.83
N TRP A 258 -23.88 4.51 36.81
CA TRP A 258 -24.41 5.51 37.74
C TRP A 258 -23.22 5.96 38.58
N ILE A 259 -22.85 7.24 38.44
CA ILE A 259 -21.92 7.89 39.35
C ILE A 259 -22.69 8.03 40.66
N THR A 260 -22.43 7.16 41.63
CA THR A 260 -22.77 7.46 43.02
C THR A 260 -21.72 8.45 43.52
N ILE A 261 -22.14 9.71 43.66
CA ILE A 261 -21.39 10.79 44.34
C ILE A 261 -21.40 10.49 45.84
#